data_AF-A0A6I3WZR4-F1
#
_entry.id   AF-A0A6I3WZR4-F1
#
_cell.length_a   1.000
_cell.length_b   1.000
_cell.length_c   1.000
_cell.angle_alpha   90.00
_cell.angle_beta   90.00
_cell.angle_gamma   90.00
#
_symmetry.space_group_name_H-M   'P 1'
#
loop_
_entity.id
_entity.type
_entity.pdbx_description
1 polymer ?
#
loop_
_entity_poly.entity_id
_entity_poly.type
_entity_poly.pdbx_seq_one_letter_code
_entity_poly.pdbx_strand_id
1 'polypeptide(L)' 'DADHATCVVELRAQHWFSPITMAEFGLPDTMNWCELGGHYTNSMSRADGIWRISRCHLTVRWRTGNEGVFDLARKRYR' A
#
# COMPACT_ATOMS: atom_id res chain seq x y z
N ASP A 1 26.17 0.30 3.95
CA ASP A 1 27.39 0.46 4.77
C ASP A 1 26.96 0.50 6.23
N ALA A 2 27.72 1.12 7.15
CA ALA A 2 27.37 1.19 8.57
C ALA A 2 26.06 1.93 8.84
N ASP A 3 25.68 2.89 7.98
CA ASP A 3 24.53 3.76 8.17
C ASP A 3 23.48 3.64 7.05
N HIS A 4 23.71 2.81 6.05
CA HIS A 4 22.75 2.50 4.98
C HIS A 4 22.53 1.00 4.81
N ALA A 5 21.26 0.61 4.70
CA ALA A 5 20.88 -0.77 4.43
C ALA A 5 19.76 -0.86 3.40
N THR A 6 19.64 -2.02 2.76
CA THR A 6 18.48 -2.38 1.93
C THR A 6 17.69 -3.45 2.66
N CYS A 7 16.40 -3.23 2.87
CA CYS A 7 15.48 -4.17 3.49
C CYS A 7 14.46 -4.63 2.45
N VAL A 8 14.41 -5.94 2.19
CA VAL A 8 13.44 -6.55 1.28
C VAL A 8 12.40 -7.30 2.10
N VAL A 9 11.12 -6.99 1.88
CA VAL A 9 10.00 -7.57 2.62
C VAL A 9 8.95 -8.09 1.66
N GLU A 10 8.75 -9.41 1.65
CA GLU A 10 7.63 -10.04 0.94
C GLU A 10 6.32 -9.69 1.64
N LEU A 11 5.29 -9.39 0.85
CA LEU A 11 4.01 -8.94 1.38
C LEU A 11 2.82 -9.48 0.60
N ARG A 12 1.70 -9.53 1.32
CA ARG A 12 0.35 -9.65 0.80
C ARG A 12 -0.48 -8.58 1.49
N ALA A 13 -1.01 -7.64 0.72
CA ALA A 13 -1.76 -6.49 1.23
C ALA A 13 -3.18 -6.50 0.71
N GLN A 14 -4.14 -6.32 1.63
CA GLN A 14 -5.56 -6.26 1.32
C GLN A 14 -6.09 -4.85 1.57
N HIS A 15 -6.81 -4.32 0.59
CA HIS A 15 -7.42 -2.99 0.62
C HIS A 15 -8.90 -3.16 0.40
N TRP A 16 -9.72 -2.45 1.17
CA TRP A 16 -11.16 -2.53 1.04
C TRP A 16 -11.84 -1.24 1.46
N PHE A 17 -13.01 -1.00 0.89
CA PHE A 17 -13.97 -0.02 1.37
C PHE A 17 -15.23 -0.75 1.83
N SER A 18 -15.75 -0.34 2.99
CA SER A 18 -17.01 -0.85 3.52
C SER A 18 -18.17 -0.45 2.60
N PRO A 19 -19.32 -1.14 2.67
CA PRO A 19 -20.53 -0.72 1.98
C PRO A 19 -20.91 0.75 2.29
N ILE A 20 -20.79 1.18 3.56
CA ILE A 20 -20.99 2.57 3.99
C ILE A 20 -20.09 3.54 3.23
N THR A 21 -18.78 3.25 3.14
CA THR A 21 -17.85 4.12 2.41
C THR A 21 -18.11 4.09 0.90
N MET A 22 -18.59 2.98 0.35
CA MET A 22 -19.01 2.92 -1.06
C MET A 22 -20.24 3.80 -1.31
N ALA A 23 -21.20 3.82 -0.40
CA ALA A 23 -22.35 4.73 -0.45
C ALA A 23 -21.93 6.20 -0.34
N GLU A 24 -20.93 6.54 0.47
CA GLU A 24 -20.34 7.90 0.53
C GLU A 24 -19.77 8.34 -0.84
N PHE A 25 -19.31 7.39 -1.67
CA PHE A 25 -18.86 7.66 -3.04
C PHE A 25 -19.99 7.70 -4.09
N GLY A 26 -21.26 7.49 -3.69
CA GLY A 26 -22.39 7.37 -4.61
C GLY A 26 -22.34 6.08 -5.45
N LEU A 27 -21.68 5.03 -4.94
CA LEU A 27 -21.52 3.73 -5.59
C LEU A 27 -22.40 2.67 -4.90
N PRO A 28 -22.58 1.48 -5.52
CA PRO A 28 -23.39 0.41 -4.93
C PRO A 28 -22.97 0.06 -3.51
N ASP A 29 -23.97 -0.20 -2.65
CA ASP A 29 -23.82 -0.57 -1.24
C ASP A 29 -23.33 -2.01 -1.08
N THR A 30 -22.15 -2.27 -1.61
CA THR A 30 -21.46 -3.57 -1.57
C THR A 30 -19.99 -3.33 -1.29
N MET A 31 -19.38 -4.20 -0.49
CA MET A 31 -17.95 -4.12 -0.21
C MET A 31 -17.14 -4.15 -1.50
N ASN A 32 -16.16 -3.26 -1.61
CA ASN A 32 -15.21 -3.24 -2.71
C ASN A 32 -13.81 -3.50 -2.18
N TRP A 33 -13.02 -4.33 -2.85
CA TRP A 33 -11.73 -4.77 -2.35
C TRP A 33 -10.72 -5.06 -3.46
N CYS A 34 -9.44 -4.93 -3.13
CA CYS A 34 -8.32 -5.39 -3.94
C CYS A 34 -7.27 -5.99 -3.01
N GLU A 35 -6.74 -7.13 -3.40
CA GLU A 35 -5.57 -7.73 -2.78
C GLU A 35 -4.40 -7.72 -3.76
N LEU A 36 -3.20 -7.47 -3.25
CA LEU A 36 -1.97 -7.53 -4.03
C LEU A 36 -0.88 -8.26 -3.27
N GLY A 37 0.05 -8.84 -4.01
CA GLY A 37 1.26 -9.43 -3.46
C GLY A 37 2.49 -9.05 -4.25
N GLY A 38 3.62 -9.07 -3.57
CA GLY A 38 4.89 -8.60 -4.10
C GLY A 38 5.90 -8.40 -2.98
N HIS A 39 6.80 -7.45 -3.17
CA HIS A 39 7.75 -7.09 -2.12
C HIS A 39 8.03 -5.59 -2.10
N TYR A 40 8.35 -5.09 -0.92
CA TYR A 40 9.03 -3.81 -0.77
C TYR A 40 10.53 -3.99 -0.91
N THR A 41 11.19 -3.04 -1.58
CA THR A 41 12.62 -2.79 -1.47
C THR A 41 12.78 -1.43 -0.80
N ASN A 42 13.05 -1.45 0.51
CA ASN A 42 13.22 -0.26 1.31
C ASN A 42 14.70 0.11 1.43
N SER A 43 15.02 1.36 1.17
CA SER A 43 16.30 1.95 1.57
C SER A 43 16.17 2.43 3.01
N MET A 44 17.11 2.02 3.85
CA MET A 44 17.20 2.39 5.25
C MET A 44 18.38 3.33 5.44
N SER A 45 18.21 4.38 6.23
CA SER A 45 19.31 5.24 6.69
C SER A 45 19.29 5.36 8.21
N ARG A 46 20.48 5.38 8.81
CA ARG A 46 20.69 5.58 10.24
C ARG A 46 21.16 7.01 10.49
N ALA A 47 20.45 7.71 11.36
CA ALA A 47 20.84 9.03 11.87
C ALA A 47 20.64 9.05 13.38
N ASP A 48 21.64 9.53 14.13
CA ASP A 48 21.64 9.58 15.59
C ASP A 48 21.33 8.22 16.25
N GLY A 49 21.86 7.13 15.66
CA GLY A 49 21.63 5.78 16.13
C GLY A 49 20.29 5.17 15.75
N ILE A 50 19.39 5.91 15.08
CA ILE A 50 18.03 5.48 14.76
C ILE A 50 17.91 5.16 13.27
N TRP A 51 17.48 3.94 12.96
CA TRP A 51 17.14 3.52 11.60
C TRP A 51 15.76 4.03 11.19
N ARG A 52 15.68 4.55 9.96
CA ARG A 52 14.42 4.97 9.33
C ARG A 52 14.38 4.48 7.89
N ILE A 53 13.16 4.27 7.37
CA ILE A 53 12.95 4.05 5.93
C ILE A 53 13.11 5.41 5.24
N SER A 54 14.16 5.56 4.42
CA SER A 54 14.42 6.78 3.66
C SER A 54 13.79 6.75 2.28
N ARG A 55 13.58 5.55 1.72
CA ARG A 55 12.86 5.34 0.46
C ARG A 55 12.13 4.01 0.49
N CYS A 56 10.91 3.99 -0.02
CA CYS A 56 10.12 2.79 -0.21
C CYS A 56 9.87 2.57 -1.71
N HIS A 57 10.08 1.35 -2.20
CA HIS A 57 9.73 0.94 -3.55
C HIS A 57 8.92 -0.35 -3.50
N LEU A 58 7.70 -0.33 -4.04
CA LEU A 58 6.83 -1.50 -4.11
C LEU A 58 6.90 -2.13 -5.49
N THR A 59 7.33 -3.39 -5.54
CA THR A 59 7.23 -4.22 -6.74
C THR A 59 6.05 -5.16 -6.60
N VAL A 60 4.97 -4.90 -7.35
CA VAL A 60 3.78 -5.76 -7.35
C VAL A 60 3.97 -6.91 -8.34
N ARG A 61 3.75 -8.15 -7.88
CA ARG A 61 3.84 -9.37 -8.70
C ARG A 61 2.48 -9.87 -9.15
N TRP A 62 1.46 -9.72 -8.31
CA TRP A 62 0.09 -10.10 -8.65
C TRP A 62 -0.92 -9.18 -7.97
N ARG A 63 -2.11 -9.12 -8.56
CA ARG A 63 -3.29 -8.42 -8.05
C ARG A 63 -4.52 -9.28 -8.26
N THR A 64 -5.49 -9.15 -7.37
CA THR A 64 -6.81 -9.78 -7.48
C THR A 64 -7.87 -8.90 -6.82
N GLY A 65 -9.12 -9.00 -7.28
CA GLY A 65 -10.20 -8.09 -6.91
C GLY A 65 -10.26 -6.85 -7.82
N ASN A 66 -10.83 -5.77 -7.32
CA ASN A 66 -11.11 -4.54 -8.07
C ASN A 66 -10.07 -3.45 -7.80
N GLU A 67 -9.16 -3.22 -8.74
CA GLU A 67 -8.12 -2.17 -8.62
C GLU A 67 -8.69 -0.74 -8.54
N GLY A 68 -9.97 -0.53 -8.90
CA GLY A 68 -10.64 0.75 -8.77
C GLY A 68 -10.69 1.29 -7.33
N VAL A 69 -10.45 0.46 -6.31
CA VAL A 69 -10.28 0.92 -4.93
C VAL A 69 -9.16 1.95 -4.78
N PHE A 70 -8.09 1.87 -5.58
CA PHE A 70 -7.00 2.83 -5.51
C PHE A 70 -7.38 4.20 -6.10
N ASP A 71 -8.25 4.22 -7.11
CA ASP A 71 -8.82 5.47 -7.63
C ASP A 71 -9.74 6.14 -6.62
N LEU A 72 -10.59 5.34 -5.95
CA LEU A 72 -11.46 5.84 -4.88
C LEU A 72 -10.65 6.41 -3.71
N ALA A 73 -9.58 5.72 -3.29
CA ALA A 73 -8.68 6.21 -2.26
C ALA A 73 -8.01 7.54 -2.66
N ARG A 74 -7.54 7.67 -3.92
CA ARG A 74 -6.99 8.92 -4.44
C ARG A 74 -8.00 10.07 -4.44
N LYS A 75 -9.27 9.80 -4.76
CA LYS A 75 -10.35 10.80 -4.75
C LYS A 75 -10.66 11.29 -3.34
N ARG A 76 -10.63 10.42 -2.33
CA ARG A 76 -10.92 10.79 -0.92
C ARG A 76 -9.83 11.65 -0.27
N TYR A 77 -8.58 11.52 -0.72
CA TYR A 77 -7.47 12.28 -0.16
C TYR A 77 -7.29 13.68 -0.78
N ARG A 78 -7.85 13.91 -1.97
CA ARG A 78 -7.84 15.21 -2.66
C ARG A 78 -9.05 16.03 -2.27
#